data_AF-A0A0M7BDI5-F1
#
_entry.id   AF-A0A0M7BDI5-F1
#
_cell.length_a   1.000
_cell.length_b   1.000
_cell.length_c   1.000
_cell.angle_alpha   90.00
_cell.angle_beta   90.00
_cell.angle_gamma   90.00
#
_symmetry.space_group_name_H-M   'P 1'
#
loop_
_entity.id
_entity.type
_entity.pdbx_description
1 polymer ?
#
loop_
_entity_poly.entity_id
_entity_poly.type
_entity_poly.pdbx_seq_one_letter_code
_entity_poly.pdbx_strand_id
1 'polypeptide(L)'
;MSHVIIRGENGRRHEVDFGEAEITVSFQASEQTIELAIEADDPDRPSHRKRFALANIPRHLFSKAMADLARQDRQAGKSPKT
;
A
#
# COMPACT_ATOMS: atom_id res chain seq x y z
N MET A 1 12.41 -7.93 -0.12
CA MET A 1 12.43 -6.46 -0.24
C MET A 1 11.07 -5.83 -0.56
N SER A 2 10.34 -5.47 0.49
CA SER A 2 9.15 -4.60 0.38
C SER A 2 9.56 -3.13 0.53
N HIS A 3 8.97 -2.24 -0.27
CA HIS A 3 9.23 -0.81 -0.17
C HIS A 3 7.97 0.00 -0.49
N VAL A 4 7.93 1.23 0.00
CA VAL A 4 6.91 2.22 -0.35
C VAL A 4 7.62 3.42 -0.96
N ILE A 5 7.18 3.83 -2.16
CA ILE A 5 7.66 5.02 -2.84
C ILE A 5 6.50 6.01 -2.97
N ILE A 6 6.70 7.22 -2.44
CA ILE A 6 5.78 8.34 -2.57
C ILE A 6 6.48 9.46 -3.33
N ARG A 7 5.81 9.99 -4.35
CA ARG A 7 6.27 11.19 -5.08
C ARG A 7 5.23 12.28 -4.93
N GLY A 8 5.63 13.38 -4.31
CA GLY A 8 4.77 14.56 -4.16
C GLY A 8 4.75 15.43 -5.42
N GLU A 9 3.96 16.48 -5.39
CA GLU A 9 3.82 17.46 -6.49
C GLU A 9 5.16 18.11 -6.88
N ASN A 10 6.06 18.30 -5.91
CA ASN A 10 7.41 18.82 -6.14
C ASN A 10 8.37 17.80 -6.79
N GLY A 11 7.90 16.60 -7.13
CA GLY A 11 8.68 15.53 -7.75
C GLY A 11 9.66 14.82 -6.81
N ARG A 12 9.73 15.19 -5.52
CA ARG A 12 10.63 14.54 -4.57
C ARG A 12 10.17 13.12 -4.29
N ARG A 13 11.12 12.18 -4.36
CA ARG A 13 10.92 10.78 -3.99
C ARG A 13 11.16 10.61 -2.50
N HIS A 14 10.15 10.10 -1.81
CA HIS A 14 10.23 9.59 -0.46
C HIS A 14 10.13 8.07 -0.53
N GLU A 15 11.09 7.37 0.06
CA GLU A 15 11.15 5.92 0.04
C GLU A 15 11.29 5.40 1.45
N VAL A 16 10.44 4.43 1.79
CA VAL A 16 10.58 3.61 2.99
C VAL A 16 10.98 2.23 2.51
N ASP A 17 12.23 1.86 2.82
CA ASP A 17 12.76 0.52 2.58
C ASP A 17 12.58 -0.34 3.84
N PHE A 18 11.81 -1.41 3.71
CA PHE A 18 11.58 -2.38 4.79
C PHE A 18 12.65 -3.49 4.81
N GLY A 19 13.52 -3.54 3.80
CA GLY A 19 14.54 -4.58 3.65
C GLY A 19 13.93 -5.97 3.65
N GLU A 20 14.47 -6.82 4.52
CA GLU A 20 14.02 -8.20 4.74
C GLU A 20 13.19 -8.37 6.03
N ALA A 21 12.72 -7.27 6.63
CA ALA A 21 11.83 -7.37 7.78
C ALA A 21 10.48 -7.94 7.34
N GLU A 22 9.89 -8.79 8.21
CA GLU A 22 8.48 -9.12 8.08
C GLU A 22 7.65 -7.85 8.22
N ILE A 23 6.59 -7.75 7.42
CA ILE A 23 5.70 -6.58 7.44
C ILE A 23 4.28 -7.00 7.74
N THR A 24 3.59 -6.14 8.49
CA THR A 24 2.14 -6.20 8.64
C THR A 24 1.53 -5.10 7.79
N VAL A 25 0.48 -5.46 7.04
CA VAL A 25 -0.31 -4.52 6.23
C VAL A 25 -1.72 -4.49 6.80
N SER A 26 -2.23 -3.30 7.12
CA SER A 26 -3.59 -3.14 7.63
C SER A 26 -4.34 -2.01 6.94
N PHE A 27 -5.66 -2.15 6.85
CA PHE A 27 -6.56 -1.14 6.34
C PHE A 27 -7.57 -0.76 7.41
N GLN A 28 -7.74 0.54 7.64
CA GLN A 28 -8.82 1.08 8.46
C GLN A 28 -9.72 1.95 7.59
N ALA A 29 -11.02 1.68 7.61
CA ALA A 29 -11.98 2.38 6.77
C ALA A 29 -12.87 3.32 7.58
N SER A 30 -12.94 4.58 7.16
CA SER A 30 -13.96 5.53 7.59
C SER A 30 -15.00 5.72 6.49
N GLU A 31 -15.98 6.61 6.68
CA GLU A 31 -16.92 6.97 5.62
C GLU A 31 -16.22 7.64 4.43
N GLN A 32 -15.19 8.46 4.68
CA GLN A 32 -14.58 9.31 3.68
C GLN A 32 -13.23 8.79 3.18
N THR A 33 -12.52 8.02 4.00
CA THR A 33 -11.13 7.64 3.77
C THR A 33 -10.87 6.17 4.08
N ILE A 34 -9.83 5.64 3.45
CA ILE A 34 -9.16 4.40 3.83
C ILE A 34 -7.76 4.80 4.29
N GLU A 35 -7.36 4.35 5.46
CA GLU A 35 -6.00 4.43 5.94
C GLU A 35 -5.32 3.08 5.72
N LEU A 36 -4.21 3.09 5.00
CA LEU A 36 -3.31 1.96 4.78
C LEU A 36 -2.08 2.15 5.65
N ALA A 37 -1.85 1.23 6.58
CA ALA A 37 -0.63 1.17 7.37
C ALA A 37 0.21 -0.04 6.97
N ILE A 38 1.50 0.18 6.78
CA ILE A 38 2.50 -0.85 6.55
C ILE A 38 3.57 -0.68 7.61
N GLU A 39 3.79 -1.70 8.43
CA GLU A 39 4.72 -1.66 9.56
C GLU A 39 5.69 -2.83 9.48
N ALA A 40 6.99 -2.58 9.67
CA ALA A 40 7.95 -3.64 9.91
C ALA A 40 7.79 -4.20 11.33
N ASP A 41 7.89 -5.52 11.47
CA ASP A 41 8.07 -6.16 12.78
C ASP A 41 9.53 -5.98 13.24
N ASP A 42 9.76 -4.86 13.93
CA ASP A 42 11.06 -4.44 14.45
C ASP A 42 10.98 -4.23 15.99
N PRO A 43 10.87 -5.30 16.80
CA PRO A 43 10.68 -5.15 18.25
C PRO A 43 11.90 -4.51 18.94
N ASP A 44 13.10 -4.78 18.42
CA ASP A 44 14.36 -4.29 18.98
C ASP A 44 14.74 -2.87 18.53
N ARG A 45 13.99 -2.27 17.59
CA ARG A 45 14.26 -0.90 17.15
C ARG A 45 13.59 0.11 18.10
N PRO A 46 14.30 1.21 18.44
CA PRO A 46 13.67 2.36 19.08
C PRO A 46 12.46 2.85 18.27
N SER A 47 11.38 3.27 18.94
CA SER A 47 10.12 3.68 18.31
C SER A 47 10.28 4.67 17.16
N HIS A 48 11.14 5.69 17.32
CA HIS A 48 11.43 6.71 16.31
C HIS A 48 12.20 6.20 15.07
N ARG A 49 12.68 4.95 15.10
CA ARG A 49 13.38 4.28 13.98
C ARG A 49 12.60 3.10 13.41
N LYS A 50 11.39 2.84 13.93
CA LYS A 50 10.52 1.83 13.35
C LYS A 50 10.21 2.24 11.92
N ARG A 51 10.28 1.26 11.02
CA ARG A 51 9.97 1.48 9.61
C ARG A 51 8.47 1.30 9.44
N PHE A 52 7.83 2.36 9.02
CA PHE A 52 6.40 2.34 8.74
C PHE A 52 6.09 3.28 7.58
N ALA A 53 5.01 2.98 6.89
CA ALA A 53 4.40 3.87 5.92
C ALA A 53 2.90 3.94 6.19
N LEU A 54 2.36 5.16 6.19
CA LEU A 54 0.94 5.42 6.37
C LEU A 54 0.44 6.23 5.18
N ALA A 55 -0.64 5.77 4.55
CA ALA A 55 -1.29 6.48 3.47
C ALA A 55 -2.79 6.63 3.77
N ASN A 56 -3.29 7.86 3.70
CA ASN A 56 -4.71 8.15 3.83
C ASN A 56 -5.27 8.49 2.44
N ILE A 57 -6.23 7.68 1.98
CA ILE A 57 -6.73 7.70 0.61
C ILE A 57 -8.23 7.95 0.64
N PRO A 58 -8.79 8.84 -0.21
CA PRO A 58 -10.23 8.99 -0.34
C PRO A 58 -10.89 7.65 -0.68
N ARG A 59 -11.88 7.24 0.12
CA ARG A 59 -12.48 5.91 0.05
C ARG A 59 -13.07 5.60 -1.31
N HIS A 60 -13.73 6.56 -1.94
CA HIS A 60 -14.31 6.38 -3.26
C HIS A 60 -13.25 6.09 -4.35
N LEU A 61 -12.06 6.67 -4.25
CA LEU A 61 -10.95 6.39 -5.18
C LEU A 61 -10.38 5.00 -4.94
N PHE A 62 -10.18 4.62 -3.67
CA PHE A 62 -9.71 3.27 -3.33
C PHE A 62 -10.69 2.20 -3.82
N SER A 63 -11.99 2.36 -3.53
CA SER A 63 -13.01 1.40 -3.97
C SER A 63 -13.08 1.28 -5.49
N LYS A 64 -12.95 2.40 -6.22
CA LYS A 64 -12.88 2.37 -7.69
C LYS A 64 -11.66 1.58 -8.17
N ALA A 65 -10.48 1.88 -7.63
CA ALA A 65 -9.24 1.19 -8.01
C ALA A 65 -9.32 -0.34 -7.77
N MET A 66 -9.86 -0.76 -6.62
CA MET A 66 -10.05 -2.19 -6.32
C MET A 66 -11.07 -2.86 -7.25
N ALA A 67 -12.15 -2.16 -7.60
CA ALA A 67 -13.13 -2.67 -8.56
C ALA A 67 -12.52 -2.82 -9.96
N ASP A 68 -11.70 -1.86 -10.38
CA ASP A 68 -11.00 -1.89 -11.68
C ASP A 68 -9.99 -3.05 -11.72
N LEU A 69 -9.21 -3.26 -10.66
CA LEU A 69 -8.30 -4.40 -10.52
C LEU A 69 -9.04 -5.73 -10.65
N ALA A 70 -10.14 -5.91 -9.90
CA ALA A 70 -10.93 -7.14 -9.96
C ALA A 70 -11.53 -7.41 -11.36
N ARG A 71 -11.80 -6.36 -12.15
CA ARG A 71 -12.24 -6.51 -13.55
C ARG A 71 -11.10 -6.94 -14.47
N GLN A 72 -9.89 -6.46 -14.24
CA GLN A 72 -8.70 -6.83 -15.01
C GLN A 72 -8.35 -8.30 -14.83
N ASP A 73 -8.33 -8.81 -13.59
CA ASP A 73 -8.05 -10.22 -13.30
C ASP A 73 -9.05 -11.16 -14.00
N ARG A 74 -10.34 -10.79 -13.99
CA ARG A 74 -11.39 -11.54 -14.69
C ARG A 74 -11.23 -11.56 -16.21
N GLN A 75 -10.62 -10.53 -16.78
CA GLN A 75 -10.35 -10.46 -18.23
C GLN A 75 -9.09 -11.24 -18.59
N ALA A 76 -8.04 -11.18 -17.77
CA ALA A 76 -6.82 -11.96 -17.95
C ALA A 76 -7.11 -13.48 -17.95
N GLY A 77 -8.00 -13.94 -17.07
CA GLY A 77 -8.46 -15.33 -17.00
C GLY A 77 -9.37 -15.79 -18.16
N LYS A 78 -9.79 -14.88 -19.05
CA LYS A 78 -10.63 -15.17 -20.23
C LYS A 78 -9.86 -15.18 -21.55
N SER A 79 -8.53 -15.11 -21.52
CA SER A 79 -7.70 -15.23 -22.73
C SER A 79 -8.05 -16.54 -23.45
N PRO A 80 -8.44 -16.51 -24.76
CA PRO A 80 -8.76 -17.72 -25.48
C PRO A 80 -7.52 -18.62 -25.54
N LYS A 81 -7.65 -19.89 -25.13
CA LYS A 81 -6.67 -20.91 -25.48
C LYS A 81 -6.73 -21.06 -27.01
N THR A 82 -5.75 -20.48 -27.70
CA THR A 82 -5.42 -20.81 -29.10
C THR A 82 -4.85 -22.20 -29.20
#